data_AF-A0A3D3ZAN0-F1
#
_entry.id   AF-A0A3D3ZAN0-F1
#
_cell.length_a   1.000
_cell.length_b   1.000
_cell.length_c   1.000
_cell.angle_alpha   90.00
_cell.angle_beta   90.00
_cell.angle_gamma   90.00
#
_symmetry.space_group_name_H-M   'P 1'
#
loop_
_entity.id
_entity.type
_entity.pdbx_description
1 polymer ?
#
loop_
_entity_poly.entity_id
_entity_poly.type
_entity_poly.pdbx_seq_one_letter_code
_entity_poly.pdbx_strand_id
1 'polypeptide(L)'
;MSDYKFETLQLHVGQEHADPATDARAVPIYATTSYVFHDCAHAAARFGLTDAGNIYGRLTNPTQEVLEKRVAALEGGVAALALASGAAAITYVLEALGQNGGHFV
;
A
#
# COMPACT_ATOMS: atom_id res chain seq x y z
N MET A 1 -18.06 4.55 2.83
CA MET A 1 -17.51 4.62 1.45
C MET A 1 -17.94 5.94 0.87
N SER A 2 -17.05 6.63 0.17
CA SER A 2 -17.39 7.89 -0.51
C SER A 2 -18.44 7.62 -1.60
N ASP A 3 -19.46 8.48 -1.72
CA ASP A 3 -20.57 8.38 -2.68
C ASP A 3 -20.18 8.66 -4.15
N TYR A 4 -18.87 8.72 -4.46
CA TYR A 4 -18.39 8.99 -5.80
C TYR A 4 -18.51 7.76 -6.73
N LYS A 5 -18.63 8.03 -8.03
CA LYS A 5 -18.70 7.00 -9.09
C LYS A 5 -17.31 6.45 -9.43
N PHE A 6 -17.27 5.29 -10.08
CA PHE A 6 -16.05 4.58 -10.48
C PHE A 6 -15.04 5.49 -11.19
N GLU A 7 -15.51 6.34 -12.10
CA GLU A 7 -14.68 7.24 -12.90
C GLU A 7 -13.95 8.28 -12.06
N THR A 8 -14.60 8.75 -10.98
CA THR A 8 -13.97 9.66 -10.01
C THR A 8 -13.01 8.90 -9.11
N LEU A 9 -13.40 7.70 -8.65
CA LEU A 9 -12.56 6.88 -7.76
C LEU A 9 -11.23 6.49 -8.43
N GLN A 10 -11.27 6.06 -9.68
CA GLN A 10 -10.07 5.61 -10.41
C GLN A 10 -9.06 6.74 -10.69
N LEU A 11 -9.50 8.00 -10.64
CA LEU A 11 -8.62 9.15 -10.82
C LEU A 11 -8.05 9.68 -9.51
N HIS A 12 -8.86 9.70 -8.45
CA HIS A 12 -8.55 10.50 -7.25
C HIS A 12 -8.19 9.71 -6.00
N VAL A 13 -8.73 8.50 -5.80
CA VAL A 13 -8.53 7.77 -4.53
C VAL A 13 -7.05 7.48 -4.31
N GLY A 14 -6.61 7.65 -3.07
CA GLY A 14 -5.23 7.43 -2.63
C GLY A 14 -4.33 8.66 -2.83
N GLN A 15 -4.78 9.66 -3.57
CA GLN A 15 -4.14 10.98 -3.63
C GLN A 15 -5.24 12.05 -3.74
N GLU A 16 -5.96 12.31 -2.66
CA GLU A 16 -7.02 13.32 -2.65
C GLU A 16 -6.41 14.73 -2.66
N HIS A 17 -5.34 14.93 -1.89
CA HIS A 17 -4.58 16.18 -1.81
C HIS A 17 -3.31 16.13 -2.65
N ALA A 18 -2.81 17.30 -3.08
CA ALA A 18 -1.52 17.41 -3.75
C ALA A 18 -0.38 17.02 -2.79
N ASP A 19 0.78 16.67 -3.35
CA ASP A 19 1.97 16.40 -2.55
C ASP A 19 2.35 17.62 -1.70
N PRO A 20 2.40 17.52 -0.36
CA PRO A 20 2.68 18.66 0.51
C PRO A 20 4.12 19.17 0.43
N ALA A 21 5.05 18.40 -0.16
CA ALA A 21 6.43 18.85 -0.32
C ALA A 21 6.62 19.80 -1.50
N THR A 22 5.82 19.66 -2.57
CA THR A 22 6.06 20.33 -3.86
C THR A 22 4.82 20.85 -4.58
N ASP A 23 3.62 20.65 -4.02
CA ASP A 23 2.32 20.90 -4.66
C ASP A 23 2.05 20.06 -5.94
N ALA A 24 2.84 19.00 -6.17
CA ALA A 24 2.64 18.12 -7.31
C ALA A 24 1.26 17.42 -7.24
N ARG A 25 0.50 17.56 -8.33
CA ARG A 25 -0.83 16.93 -8.46
C ARG A 25 -0.77 15.46 -8.90
N ALA A 26 0.27 15.09 -9.65
CA ALA A 26 0.56 13.70 -9.98
C ALA A 26 1.18 12.99 -8.77
N VAL A 27 0.99 11.67 -8.67
CA VAL A 27 1.61 10.88 -7.59
C VAL A 27 3.13 10.89 -7.79
N PRO A 28 3.93 11.35 -6.80
CA PRO A 28 5.38 11.24 -6.91
C PRO A 28 5.84 9.78 -6.97
N ILE A 29 6.92 9.52 -7.72
CA ILE A 29 7.53 8.19 -7.81
C ILE A 29 8.60 8.06 -6.72
N TYR A 30 8.30 7.29 -5.69
CA TYR A 30 9.25 6.97 -4.62
C TYR A 30 10.12 5.77 -5.03
N ALA A 31 11.04 5.99 -5.96
CA ALA A 31 12.02 5.00 -6.41
C ALA A 31 13.16 4.81 -5.39
N THR A 32 12.81 4.31 -4.21
CA THR A 32 13.74 4.05 -3.10
C THR A 32 13.53 2.66 -2.51
N THR A 33 14.59 2.06 -1.99
CA THR A 33 14.53 0.80 -1.25
C THR A 33 14.33 0.98 0.25
N SER A 34 14.67 2.15 0.80
CA SER A 34 14.74 2.41 2.25
C SER A 34 14.25 3.81 2.63
N TYR A 35 13.84 3.97 3.89
CA TYR A 35 13.42 5.24 4.47
C TYR A 35 14.25 5.56 5.71
N VAL A 36 14.60 6.84 5.88
CA VAL A 36 15.47 7.28 6.98
C VAL A 36 14.65 7.40 8.27
N PHE A 37 15.17 6.87 9.38
CA PHE A 37 14.62 7.15 10.71
C PHE A 37 15.25 8.41 11.29
N HIS A 38 14.43 9.24 11.95
CA HIS A 38 14.90 10.46 12.61
C HIS A 38 15.81 10.18 13.81
N ASP A 39 15.55 9.09 14.54
CA ASP A 39 16.36 8.60 15.65
C ASP A 39 16.05 7.10 15.94
N CYS A 40 16.72 6.54 16.95
CA CYS A 40 16.52 5.14 17.36
C CYS A 40 15.13 4.87 17.95
N ALA A 41 14.50 5.84 18.62
CA ALA A 41 13.17 5.68 19.20
C ALA A 41 12.10 5.60 18.09
N HIS A 42 12.21 6.44 17.06
CA HIS A 42 11.40 6.39 15.86
C HIS A 42 11.54 5.04 15.15
N ALA A 43 12.77 4.53 14.96
CA ALA A 43 12.99 3.21 14.38
C ALA A 43 12.30 2.10 15.19
N ALA A 44 12.47 2.09 16.52
CA ALA A 44 11.84 1.12 17.40
C ALA A 44 10.30 1.18 17.32
N ALA A 45 9.72 2.38 17.29
CA ALA A 45 8.28 2.56 17.15
C ALA A 45 7.74 2.06 15.81
N ARG A 46 8.49 2.26 14.71
CA ARG A 46 8.14 1.76 13.36
C ARG A 46 8.11 0.23 13.31
N PHE A 47 9.16 -0.43 13.81
CA PHE A 47 9.20 -1.90 13.86
C PHE A 47 8.24 -2.49 14.89
N GLY A 48 7.92 -1.75 15.95
CA GLY A 48 6.91 -2.10 16.94
C GLY A 48 5.46 -1.83 16.50
N LEU A 49 5.26 -1.27 15.29
CA LEU A 49 3.96 -0.88 14.73
C LEU A 49 3.17 0.12 15.58
N THR A 50 3.82 0.81 16.52
CA THR A 50 3.21 1.86 17.34
C THR A 50 3.27 3.23 16.66
N ASP A 51 4.11 3.36 15.63
CA ASP A 51 4.15 4.51 14.71
C ASP A 51 4.02 4.01 13.26
N ALA A 52 3.00 4.50 12.56
CA ALA A 52 2.63 4.01 11.24
C ALA A 52 3.47 4.63 10.12
N GLY A 53 3.91 3.80 9.18
CA GLY A 53 4.45 4.17 7.86
C GLY A 53 5.74 3.42 7.53
N ASN A 54 6.55 3.96 6.63
CA ASN A 54 7.51 3.14 5.90
C ASN A 54 8.78 2.76 6.68
N ILE A 55 9.26 1.54 6.45
CA ILE A 55 10.54 1.00 6.95
C ILE A 55 11.47 0.75 5.75
N TYR A 56 11.04 -0.11 4.82
CA TYR A 56 11.73 -0.39 3.56
C TYR A 56 10.73 -0.78 2.47
N GLY A 57 11.09 -0.54 1.20
CA GLY A 57 10.20 -0.59 0.04
C GLY A 57 9.56 -1.94 -0.25
N ARG A 58 10.13 -3.05 0.27
CA ARG A 58 9.52 -4.39 0.15
C ARG A 58 8.31 -4.60 1.08
N LEU A 59 8.17 -3.84 2.18
CA LEU A 59 6.95 -3.88 3.00
C LEU A 59 5.90 -2.91 2.49
N THR A 60 6.29 -1.65 2.34
CA THR A 60 5.41 -0.55 1.96
C THR A 60 6.20 0.49 1.16
N ASN A 61 5.51 1.14 0.22
CA ASN A 61 6.05 2.23 -0.58
C ASN A 61 4.90 3.22 -0.88
N PRO A 62 5.05 4.54 -0.69
CA PRO A 62 3.96 5.49 -0.89
C PRO A 62 3.36 5.47 -2.30
N THR A 63 4.16 5.23 -3.34
CA THR A 63 3.63 5.11 -4.71
C THR A 63 2.74 3.87 -4.85
N GLN A 64 3.13 2.74 -4.24
CA GLN A 64 2.31 1.53 -4.22
C GLN A 64 1.07 1.67 -3.33
N GLU A 65 1.17 2.38 -2.21
CA GLU A 65 0.05 2.62 -1.29
C GLU A 65 -1.11 3.35 -2.00
N VAL A 66 -0.81 4.30 -2.89
CA VAL A 66 -1.85 4.95 -3.72
C VAL A 66 -2.57 3.93 -4.61
N LEU A 67 -1.81 3.05 -5.27
CA LEU A 67 -2.38 1.97 -6.10
C LEU A 67 -3.26 1.04 -5.25
N GLU A 68 -2.77 0.62 -4.08
CA GLU A 68 -3.47 -0.29 -3.16
C GLU A 68 -4.79 0.31 -2.67
N LYS A 69 -4.78 1.55 -2.17
CA LYS A 69 -5.99 2.25 -1.73
C LYS A 69 -7.01 2.40 -2.87
N ARG A 70 -6.52 2.71 -4.07
CA ARG A 70 -7.37 2.90 -5.24
C ARG A 70 -8.02 1.61 -5.70
N VAL A 71 -7.26 0.53 -5.83
CA VAL A 71 -7.80 -0.79 -6.19
C VAL A 71 -8.81 -1.27 -5.15
N ALA A 72 -8.50 -1.11 -3.86
CA ALA A 72 -9.43 -1.46 -2.79
C ALA A 72 -10.76 -0.71 -2.93
N ALA A 73 -10.73 0.59 -3.19
CA ALA A 73 -11.95 1.39 -3.37
C ALA A 73 -12.75 1.01 -4.63
N LEU A 74 -12.07 0.67 -5.73
CA LEU A 74 -12.73 0.26 -6.98
C LEU A 74 -13.41 -1.11 -6.86
N GLU A 75 -12.82 -2.04 -6.11
CA GLU A 75 -13.36 -3.38 -5.86
C GLU A 75 -14.36 -3.41 -4.68
N GLY A 76 -14.54 -2.31 -3.96
CA GLY A 76 -15.35 -2.26 -2.74
C GLY A 76 -14.76 -3.05 -1.56
N GLY A 77 -13.45 -3.32 -1.60
CA GLY A 77 -12.70 -3.97 -0.54
C GLY A 77 -12.24 -3.01 0.56
N VAL A 78 -11.73 -3.56 1.67
CA VAL A 78 -11.20 -2.76 2.79
C VAL A 78 -9.71 -2.43 2.65
N ALA A 79 -8.97 -3.21 1.85
CA ALA A 79 -7.55 -3.05 1.58
C ALA A 79 -7.17 -3.81 0.29
N ALA A 80 -5.99 -3.50 -0.26
CA ALA A 80 -5.34 -4.27 -1.32
C ALA A 80 -3.83 -4.31 -1.08
N LEU A 81 -3.11 -5.18 -1.79
CA LEU A 81 -1.65 -5.31 -1.72
C LEU A 81 -1.08 -5.39 -3.14
N ALA A 82 -0.12 -4.52 -3.46
CA ALA A 82 0.53 -4.49 -4.76
C ALA A 82 1.73 -5.44 -4.80
N LEU A 83 1.79 -6.29 -5.83
CA LEU A 83 2.81 -7.32 -6.01
C LEU A 83 3.45 -7.23 -7.40
N ALA A 84 4.59 -7.90 -7.56
CA ALA A 84 5.37 -7.87 -8.80
C ALA A 84 4.64 -8.51 -10.00
N SER A 85 3.70 -9.43 -9.76
CA SER A 85 2.92 -10.09 -10.81
C SER A 85 1.62 -10.67 -10.28
N GLY A 86 0.69 -11.00 -11.19
CA GLY A 86 -0.54 -11.72 -10.84
C GLY A 86 -0.26 -13.13 -10.27
N ALA A 87 0.77 -13.82 -10.78
CA ALA A 87 1.18 -15.11 -10.22
C ALA A 87 1.67 -14.97 -8.77
N ALA A 88 2.47 -13.93 -8.47
CA ALA A 88 2.90 -13.65 -7.11
C ALA A 88 1.73 -13.32 -6.17
N ALA A 89 0.71 -12.62 -6.65
CA ALA A 89 -0.50 -12.35 -5.87
C ALA A 89 -1.25 -13.63 -5.48
N ILE A 90 -1.43 -14.54 -6.44
CA ILE A 90 -2.06 -15.85 -6.19
C ILE A 90 -1.21 -16.65 -5.19
N THR A 91 0.10 -16.75 -5.43
CA THR A 91 1.02 -17.47 -4.53
C THR A 91 0.98 -16.92 -3.11
N TYR A 92 1.06 -15.60 -2.92
CA TYR A 92 1.03 -14.97 -1.59
C TYR A 92 -0.25 -15.33 -0.82
N VAL A 93 -1.41 -15.29 -1.48
CA VAL A 93 -2.68 -15.63 -0.84
C VAL A 93 -2.71 -17.10 -0.44
N LEU A 94 -2.27 -18.00 -1.31
CA LEU A 94 -2.25 -19.45 -1.02
C LEU A 94 -1.25 -19.78 0.10
N GLU A 95 -0.06 -19.19 0.10
CA GLU A 95 0.93 -19.41 1.16
C GLU A 95 0.49 -18.83 2.51
N ALA A 96 -0.19 -17.68 2.51
CA ALA A 96 -0.74 -17.08 3.71
C ALA A 96 -1.87 -17.91 4.32
N LEU A 97 -2.76 -18.48 3.49
CA LEU A 97 -3.96 -19.19 3.96
C LEU A 97 -3.80 -20.71 4.07
N GLY A 98 -2.88 -21.31 3.31
CA GLY A 98 -2.75 -22.77 3.13
C GLY A 98 -1.88 -23.49 4.15
N GLN A 99 -1.54 -22.84 5.25
CA GLN A 99 -0.66 -23.40 6.27
C GLN A 99 -1.27 -24.65 6.92
N ASN A 100 -0.44 -25.52 7.50
CA ASN A 100 -0.86 -26.70 8.29
C ASN A 100 -1.76 -27.70 7.54
N GLY A 101 -1.45 -27.98 6.26
CA GLY A 101 -2.18 -28.96 5.44
C GLY A 101 -3.47 -28.39 4.82
N GLY A 102 -3.48 -27.08 4.54
CA GLY A 102 -4.62 -26.40 3.92
C GLY A 102 -5.08 -27.06 2.62
N HIS A 103 -6.40 -27.05 2.41
CA HIS A 103 -7.06 -27.57 1.21
C HIS A 103 -7.85 -26.45 0.53
N PHE A 104 -7.70 -26.35 -0.79
CA PHE A 104 -8.36 -25.35 -1.63
C PHE A 104 -9.23 -26.07 -2.68
N VAL A 105 -10.37 -25.48 -3.03
CA VAL A 105 -11.32 -25.97 -4.06
C VAL A 105 -11.32 -25.01 -5.24
#